data_AF-A0A7J4PSN5-F1
#
_entry.id   AF-A0A7J4PSN5-F1
#
_cell.length_a   1.000
_cell.length_b   1.000
_cell.length_c   1.000
_cell.angle_alpha   90.00
_cell.angle_beta   90.00
_cell.angle_gamma   90.00
#
_symmetry.space_group_name_H-M   'P 1'
#
loop_
_entity.id
_entity.type
_entity.pdbx_description
1 polymer ?
#
loop_
_entity_poly.entity_id
_entity_poly.type
_entity_poly.pdbx_seq_one_letter_code
_entity_poly.pdbx_strand_id
1 'polypeptide(L)'
;MPKIESQICSDFLKDYDTIIKVTEELNGELVPISELFDYVTGFSSANVKRYAKNEEGNLIPFIRPSKTQYTSIDAYVDPNEVDDNMIFPEGTLYVSTDGEGSHTYAYVSITPFVPNSNTVVLLPKRDMPTKEKLFYALAITKNRYRFSYGRKPKGERFFNINVPKYPPRYVNNCIF
;
A
#
# COMPACT_ATOMS: atom_id res chain seq x y z
N MET A 1 -16.43 -2.63 -29.31
CA MET A 1 -16.24 -3.16 -27.94
C MET A 1 -14.77 -3.28 -27.52
N PRO A 2 -13.81 -3.76 -28.34
CA PRO A 2 -12.38 -3.82 -27.93
C PRO A 2 -11.69 -2.45 -27.84
N LYS A 3 -12.09 -1.48 -28.68
CA LYS A 3 -11.49 -0.13 -28.74
C LYS A 3 -11.80 0.75 -27.53
N ILE A 4 -12.88 0.45 -26.80
CA ILE A 4 -13.30 1.20 -25.62
C ILE A 4 -12.41 0.81 -24.43
N GLU A 5 -12.15 -0.49 -24.25
CA GLU A 5 -11.32 -1.01 -23.16
C GLU A 5 -9.84 -0.63 -23.29
N SER A 6 -9.31 -0.58 -24.51
CA SER A 6 -7.93 -0.13 -24.75
C SER A 6 -7.75 1.37 -24.48
N GLN A 7 -8.77 2.18 -24.80
CA GLN A 7 -8.77 3.62 -24.54
C GLN A 7 -8.90 3.92 -23.04
N ILE A 8 -9.77 3.18 -22.34
CA ILE A 8 -9.92 3.25 -20.87
C ILE A 8 -8.61 2.94 -20.15
N CYS A 9 -7.83 1.98 -20.65
CA CYS A 9 -6.54 1.63 -20.05
C CYS A 9 -5.48 2.72 -20.27
N SER A 10 -5.46 3.41 -21.42
CA SER A 10 -4.55 4.55 -21.65
C SER A 10 -4.95 5.80 -20.88
N ASP A 11 -6.24 5.98 -20.59
CA ASP A 11 -6.78 7.14 -19.89
C ASP A 11 -6.74 6.96 -18.35
N PHE A 12 -6.67 5.71 -17.86
CA PHE A 12 -6.44 5.36 -16.46
C PHE A 12 -5.14 5.95 -15.87
N LEU A 13 -4.11 6.13 -16.71
CA LEU A 13 -2.84 6.74 -16.30
C LEU A 13 -2.90 8.27 -16.22
N LYS A 14 -3.94 8.92 -16.77
CA LYS A 14 -3.94 10.36 -17.01
C LYS A 14 -4.86 11.15 -16.11
N ASP A 15 -5.98 10.59 -15.61
CA ASP A 15 -6.98 11.43 -14.95
C ASP A 15 -7.72 10.75 -13.79
N TYR A 16 -7.71 11.41 -12.62
CA TYR A 16 -8.29 10.92 -11.37
C TYR A 16 -9.82 10.96 -11.36
N ASP A 17 -10.41 11.92 -12.05
CA ASP A 17 -11.87 12.08 -12.12
C ASP A 17 -12.52 10.95 -12.94
N THR A 18 -11.75 10.31 -13.83
CA THR A 18 -12.17 9.13 -14.58
C THR A 18 -12.27 7.89 -13.69
N ILE A 19 -11.41 7.74 -12.67
CA ILE A 19 -11.47 6.60 -11.73
C ILE A 19 -12.76 6.66 -10.92
N ILE A 20 -13.15 7.84 -10.42
CA ILE A 20 -14.39 8.03 -9.65
C ILE A 20 -15.62 7.74 -10.51
N LYS A 21 -15.69 8.32 -11.73
CA LYS A 21 -16.78 8.02 -12.67
C LYS A 21 -16.89 6.54 -12.99
N VAL A 22 -15.77 5.88 -13.23
CA VAL A 22 -15.77 4.45 -13.54
C VAL A 22 -16.12 3.60 -12.31
N THR A 23 -15.77 4.01 -11.08
CA THR A 23 -16.21 3.29 -9.88
C THR A 23 -17.70 3.49 -9.61
N GLU A 24 -18.26 4.67 -9.88
CA GLU A 24 -19.71 4.93 -9.83
C GLU A 24 -20.48 4.16 -10.90
N GLU A 25 -19.94 4.03 -12.12
CA GLU A 25 -20.56 3.27 -13.22
C GLU A 25 -20.52 1.74 -13.03
N LEU A 26 -19.67 1.22 -12.14
CA LEU A 26 -19.43 -0.23 -12.01
C LEU A 26 -20.30 -0.96 -10.98
N ASN A 27 -21.19 -0.26 -10.25
CA ASN A 27 -22.17 -0.88 -9.36
C ASN A 27 -21.56 -1.93 -8.39
N GLY A 28 -20.31 -1.69 -7.95
CA GLY A 28 -19.52 -2.65 -7.18
C GLY A 28 -19.82 -2.60 -5.68
N GLU A 29 -19.88 -3.77 -5.05
CA GLU A 29 -20.00 -3.88 -3.59
C GLU A 29 -18.80 -3.20 -2.91
N LEU A 30 -19.09 -2.26 -2.00
CA LEU A 30 -18.08 -1.63 -1.16
C LEU A 30 -17.99 -2.38 0.18
N VAL A 31 -16.78 -2.76 0.56
CA VAL A 31 -16.49 -3.53 1.77
C VAL A 31 -15.40 -2.86 2.59
N PRO A 32 -15.37 -3.04 3.92
CA PRO A 32 -14.29 -2.51 4.74
C PRO A 32 -12.95 -3.15 4.35
N ILE A 33 -11.85 -2.41 4.48
CA ILE A 33 -10.48 -2.92 4.24
C ILE A 33 -10.23 -4.22 5.02
N SER A 34 -10.76 -4.34 6.24
CA SER A 34 -10.65 -5.56 7.06
C SER A 34 -11.29 -6.81 6.45
N GLU A 35 -12.22 -6.68 5.52
CA GLU A 35 -12.78 -7.83 4.79
C GLU A 35 -11.78 -8.38 3.76
N LEU A 36 -10.92 -7.52 3.21
CA LEU A 36 -9.99 -7.87 2.11
C LEU A 36 -8.59 -8.24 2.59
N PHE A 37 -8.16 -7.70 3.73
CA PHE A 37 -6.78 -7.84 4.21
C PHE A 37 -6.72 -8.23 5.68
N ASP A 38 -5.83 -9.16 6.00
CA ASP A 38 -5.20 -9.24 7.32
C ASP A 38 -4.09 -8.20 7.41
N TYR A 39 -3.56 -7.96 8.62
CA TYR A 39 -2.54 -6.93 8.79
C TYR A 39 -1.48 -7.30 9.81
N VAL A 40 -0.28 -6.74 9.61
CA VAL A 40 0.82 -6.76 10.57
C VAL A 40 1.29 -5.33 10.81
N THR A 41 1.38 -4.92 12.07
CA THR A 41 2.00 -3.65 12.44
C THR A 41 3.49 -3.86 12.60
N GLY A 42 4.31 -2.94 12.09
CA GLY A 42 5.75 -3.00 12.30
C GLY A 42 6.16 -2.73 13.75
N PHE A 43 7.47 -2.67 13.98
CA PHE A 43 8.03 -2.48 15.32
C PHE A 43 8.85 -1.19 15.44
N SER A 44 9.12 -0.79 16.68
CA SER A 44 9.84 0.46 16.96
C SER A 44 11.27 0.41 16.41
N SER A 45 11.74 1.52 15.83
CA SER A 45 13.13 1.66 15.39
C SER A 45 14.16 1.53 16.52
N ALA A 46 13.73 1.61 17.77
CA ALA A 46 14.58 1.38 18.95
C ALA A 46 14.91 -0.11 19.17
N ASN A 47 14.17 -1.02 18.55
CA ASN A 47 14.29 -2.47 18.77
C ASN A 47 15.19 -3.16 17.73
N VAL A 48 15.81 -2.41 16.82
CA VAL A 48 16.67 -2.98 15.78
C VAL A 48 17.85 -2.06 15.51
N LYS A 49 19.00 -2.66 15.22
CA LYS A 49 20.18 -1.94 14.76
C LYS A 49 19.95 -1.46 13.32
N ARG A 50 20.20 -0.19 13.07
CA ARG A 50 19.93 0.46 11.78
C ARG A 50 21.22 0.99 11.16
N TYR A 51 21.36 0.76 9.86
CA TYR A 51 22.49 1.19 9.04
C TYR A 51 22.02 2.24 8.03
N ALA A 52 22.78 3.32 7.86
CA ALA A 52 22.41 4.39 6.93
C ALA A 52 22.57 3.99 5.45
N LYS A 53 23.40 2.97 5.18
CA LYS A 53 23.73 2.50 3.83
C LYS A 53 23.75 0.98 3.79
N ASN A 54 23.54 0.44 2.60
CA ASN A 54 23.67 -0.98 2.27
C ASN A 54 24.77 -1.15 1.22
N GLU A 55 26.03 -0.99 1.64
CA GLU A 55 27.18 -0.99 0.71
C GLU A 55 27.46 -2.39 0.15
N GLU A 56 27.24 -3.43 0.94
CA GLU A 56 27.45 -4.84 0.57
C GLU A 56 26.24 -5.47 -0.13
N GLY A 57 25.07 -4.82 -0.11
CA GLY A 57 23.84 -5.32 -0.73
C GLY A 57 23.14 -6.45 0.05
N ASN A 58 23.60 -6.78 1.25
CA ASN A 58 23.07 -7.86 2.11
C ASN A 58 22.02 -7.39 3.13
N LEU A 59 21.81 -6.09 3.28
CA LEU A 59 20.83 -5.54 4.23
C LEU A 59 19.45 -5.34 3.59
N ILE A 60 18.41 -5.34 4.42
CA ILE A 60 17.02 -5.15 4.00
C ILE A 60 16.56 -3.72 4.35
N PRO A 61 15.85 -3.01 3.45
CA PRO A 61 15.25 -1.72 3.76
C PRO A 61 14.31 -1.76 4.99
N PHE A 62 14.54 -0.85 5.93
CA PHE A 62 13.64 -0.58 7.05
C PHE A 62 12.78 0.63 6.70
N ILE A 63 11.47 0.43 6.56
CA ILE A 63 10.56 1.42 6.01
C ILE A 63 9.76 2.18 7.07
N ARG A 64 9.54 3.46 6.82
CA ARG A 64 8.72 4.36 7.64
C ARG A 64 7.66 5.08 6.79
N PRO A 65 6.71 5.79 7.43
CA PRO A 65 5.79 6.65 6.70
C PRO A 65 6.49 7.63 5.76
N SER A 66 6.04 7.68 4.51
CA SER A 66 6.50 8.67 3.54
C SER A 66 5.51 8.92 2.40
N LYS A 67 5.71 10.04 1.68
CA LYS A 67 4.95 10.44 0.48
C LYS A 67 5.36 9.71 -0.79
N THR A 68 6.53 9.08 -0.79
CA THR A 68 7.00 8.24 -1.90
C THR A 68 7.62 6.96 -1.35
N GLN A 69 7.53 5.87 -2.11
CA GLN A 69 8.14 4.59 -1.74
C GLN A 69 9.66 4.71 -1.57
N TYR A 70 10.35 5.41 -2.47
CA TYR A 70 11.79 5.61 -2.35
C TYR A 70 12.19 6.28 -1.03
N THR A 71 11.47 7.32 -0.62
CA THR A 71 11.75 8.04 0.62
C THR A 71 11.14 7.38 1.86
N SER A 72 10.49 6.22 1.70
CA SER A 72 10.03 5.40 2.82
C SER A 72 11.18 4.62 3.45
N ILE A 73 12.29 4.41 2.72
CA ILE A 73 13.50 3.82 3.26
C ILE A 73 14.11 4.79 4.27
N ASP A 74 14.07 4.40 5.54
CA ASP A 74 14.65 5.17 6.65
C ASP A 74 16.09 4.77 6.91
N ALA A 75 16.34 3.47 6.86
CA ALA A 75 17.62 2.82 7.09
C ALA A 75 17.60 1.42 6.49
N TYR A 76 18.64 0.65 6.77
CA TYR A 76 18.75 -0.77 6.45
C TYR A 76 18.98 -1.58 7.73
N VAL A 77 18.54 -2.83 7.75
CA VAL A 77 18.67 -3.75 8.89
C VAL A 77 19.27 -5.08 8.42
N ASP A 78 20.00 -5.74 9.31
CA ASP A 78 20.50 -7.10 9.06
C ASP A 78 19.32 -8.08 9.22
N PRO A 79 18.97 -8.88 8.21
CA PRO A 79 17.89 -9.86 8.32
C PRO A 79 18.11 -10.87 9.45
N ASN A 80 19.34 -11.18 9.84
CA ASN A 80 19.63 -12.12 10.93
C ASN A 80 19.33 -11.54 12.33
N GLU A 81 19.14 -10.23 12.43
CA GLU A 81 18.80 -9.53 13.68
C GLU A 81 17.28 -9.22 13.78
N VAL A 82 16.47 -9.69 12.83
CA VAL A 82 15.03 -9.43 12.75
C VAL A 82 14.27 -10.75 12.67
N ASP A 83 13.15 -10.85 13.38
CA ASP A 83 12.28 -12.02 13.27
C ASP A 83 11.76 -12.20 11.83
N ASP A 84 11.81 -13.42 11.31
CA ASP A 84 11.40 -13.74 9.93
C ASP A 84 9.97 -13.28 9.61
N ASN A 85 9.07 -13.27 10.60
CA ASN A 85 7.68 -12.82 10.45
C ASN A 85 7.52 -11.29 10.28
N MET A 86 8.61 -10.53 10.43
CA MET A 86 8.70 -9.09 10.21
C MET A 86 9.44 -8.73 8.92
N ILE A 87 9.93 -9.73 8.18
CA ILE A 87 10.55 -9.55 6.88
C ILE A 87 9.52 -9.90 5.80
N PHE A 88 9.10 -8.89 5.05
CA PHE A 88 8.08 -9.05 4.02
C PHE A 88 8.71 -9.06 2.64
N PRO A 89 8.25 -9.94 1.72
CA PRO A 89 8.81 -10.01 0.38
C PRO A 89 8.39 -8.82 -0.48
N GLU A 90 9.10 -8.65 -1.61
CA GLU A 90 8.65 -7.78 -2.70
C GLU A 90 7.22 -8.12 -3.13
N GLY A 91 6.51 -7.15 -3.69
CA GLY A 91 5.10 -7.31 -4.06
C GLY A 91 4.13 -7.26 -2.87
N THR A 92 4.60 -6.98 -1.64
CA THR A 92 3.75 -6.84 -0.45
C THR A 92 3.24 -5.40 -0.29
N LEU A 93 1.95 -5.25 0.03
CA LEU A 93 1.30 -3.95 0.22
C LEU A 93 1.56 -3.43 1.64
N TYR A 94 1.93 -2.15 1.77
CA TYR A 94 2.03 -1.48 3.06
C TYR A 94 1.45 -0.07 3.01
N VAL A 95 1.09 0.45 4.19
CA VAL A 95 0.41 1.74 4.37
C VAL A 95 1.06 2.53 5.49
N SER A 96 1.36 3.79 5.20
CA SER A 96 1.81 4.77 6.19
C SER A 96 0.66 5.09 7.15
N THR A 97 0.88 5.01 8.47
CA THR A 97 -0.19 5.27 9.48
C THR A 97 0.04 6.48 10.36
N ASP A 98 1.10 7.25 10.09
CA ASP A 98 1.45 8.46 10.82
C ASP A 98 2.23 9.43 9.90
N GLY A 99 2.61 10.58 10.44
CA GLY A 99 3.44 11.58 9.78
C GLY A 99 2.63 12.62 9.00
N GLU A 100 2.92 13.89 9.29
CA GLU A 100 2.25 15.01 8.64
C GLU A 100 2.53 15.01 7.14
N GLY A 101 1.46 14.89 6.35
CA GLY A 101 1.56 14.79 4.91
C GLY A 101 2.04 13.45 4.36
N SER A 102 2.44 12.47 5.18
CA SER A 102 2.83 11.12 4.74
C SER A 102 1.84 10.02 5.14
N HIS A 103 0.90 10.30 6.05
CA HIS A 103 -0.13 9.33 6.43
C HIS A 103 -0.96 8.82 5.24
N THR A 104 -1.42 7.57 5.35
CA THR A 104 -2.33 6.85 4.43
C THR A 104 -1.83 6.70 3.00
N TYR A 105 -0.60 7.11 2.68
CA TYR A 105 0.04 6.66 1.45
C TYR A 105 0.32 5.15 1.53
N ALA A 106 -0.08 4.44 0.50
CA ALA A 106 0.07 3.01 0.38
C ALA A 106 0.87 2.64 -0.88
N TYR A 107 1.66 1.58 -0.79
CA TYR A 107 2.54 1.11 -1.87
C TYR A 107 2.64 -0.40 -1.89
N VAL A 108 2.84 -0.95 -3.09
CA VAL A 108 3.30 -2.32 -3.26
C VAL A 108 4.82 -2.29 -3.27
N SER A 109 5.47 -2.96 -2.33
CA SER A 109 6.93 -2.95 -2.21
C SER A 109 7.61 -3.49 -3.46
N ILE A 110 8.69 -2.85 -3.89
CA ILE A 110 9.52 -3.30 -5.02
C ILE A 110 10.75 -4.09 -4.56
N THR A 111 10.95 -4.21 -3.25
CA THR A 111 12.01 -4.99 -2.61
C THR A 111 11.45 -5.69 -1.37
N PRO A 112 12.15 -6.68 -0.81
CA PRO A 112 11.93 -7.09 0.57
C PRO A 112 12.07 -5.90 1.52
N PHE A 113 11.37 -5.91 2.64
CA PHE A 113 11.42 -4.83 3.63
C PHE A 113 11.04 -5.26 5.04
N VAL A 114 11.39 -4.41 6.00
CA VAL A 114 10.98 -4.50 7.40
C VAL A 114 10.20 -3.24 7.79
N PRO A 115 8.96 -3.33 8.31
CA PRO A 115 8.14 -2.17 8.64
C PRO A 115 8.45 -1.58 10.01
N ASN A 116 8.47 -0.24 10.09
CA ASN A 116 8.40 0.49 11.35
C ASN A 116 6.99 0.42 11.97
N SER A 117 6.88 0.65 13.28
CA SER A 117 5.64 0.75 14.07
C SER A 117 4.57 1.73 13.58
N ASN A 118 4.94 2.70 12.73
CA ASN A 118 4.00 3.62 12.10
C ASN A 118 3.62 3.21 10.68
N THR A 119 3.98 1.98 10.28
CA THR A 119 3.59 1.36 9.02
C THR A 119 2.76 0.12 9.32
N VAL A 120 1.72 -0.12 8.53
CA VAL A 120 0.95 -1.35 8.55
C VAL A 120 1.15 -2.08 7.24
N VAL A 121 1.47 -3.38 7.32
CA VAL A 121 1.50 -4.29 6.18
C VAL A 121 0.12 -4.89 6.00
N LEU A 122 -0.36 -4.97 4.76
CA LEU A 122 -1.63 -5.56 4.39
C LEU A 122 -1.41 -6.86 3.63
N LEU A 123 -1.94 -7.95 4.19
CA LEU A 123 -1.84 -9.29 3.65
C LEU A 123 -3.19 -9.68 3.03
N PRO A 124 -3.28 -9.84 1.70
CA PRO A 124 -4.53 -10.20 1.04
C PRO A 124 -5.10 -11.51 1.59
N LYS A 125 -6.40 -11.54 1.92
CA LYS A 125 -7.13 -12.75 2.35
C LYS A 125 -7.45 -13.72 1.21
N ARG A 126 -7.24 -13.27 -0.03
CA ARG A 126 -7.40 -14.04 -1.26
C ARG A 126 -6.17 -13.85 -2.13
N ASP A 127 -6.00 -14.73 -3.12
CA ASP A 127 -5.01 -14.47 -4.15
C ASP A 127 -5.31 -13.13 -4.86
N MET A 128 -4.27 -12.30 -4.93
CA MET A 128 -4.36 -10.92 -5.38
C MET A 128 -3.09 -10.57 -6.16
N PRO A 129 -3.17 -10.47 -7.50
CA PRO A 129 -2.01 -10.17 -8.31
C PRO A 129 -1.56 -8.72 -8.12
N THR A 130 -0.31 -8.43 -8.51
CA THR A 130 0.31 -7.11 -8.32
C THR A 130 -0.55 -5.94 -8.83
N LYS A 131 -1.24 -6.10 -9.97
CA LYS A 131 -2.12 -5.06 -10.53
C LYS A 131 -3.27 -4.71 -9.58
N GLU A 132 -3.89 -5.71 -8.97
CA GLU A 132 -4.94 -5.48 -7.98
C GLU A 132 -4.39 -4.84 -6.70
N LYS A 133 -3.22 -5.29 -6.23
CA LYS A 133 -2.55 -4.67 -5.08
C LYS A 133 -2.23 -3.18 -5.35
N LEU A 134 -1.80 -2.83 -6.57
CA LEU A 134 -1.56 -1.45 -6.99
C LEU A 134 -2.85 -0.63 -7.04
N PHE A 135 -3.95 -1.22 -7.53
CA PHE A 135 -5.27 -0.59 -7.45
C PHE A 135 -5.66 -0.29 -6.00
N TYR A 136 -5.49 -1.24 -5.08
CA TYR A 136 -5.81 -1.03 -3.67
C TYR A 136 -4.87 -0.02 -3.01
N ALA A 137 -3.59 0.00 -3.36
CA ALA A 137 -2.65 1.03 -2.91
C ALA A 137 -3.16 2.44 -3.28
N LEU A 138 -3.64 2.60 -4.52
CA LEU A 138 -4.25 3.85 -4.97
C LEU A 138 -5.55 4.16 -4.22
N ALA A 139 -6.49 3.21 -4.14
CA ALA A 139 -7.78 3.39 -3.47
C ALA A 139 -7.62 3.77 -1.99
N ILE A 140 -6.68 3.15 -1.29
CA ILE A 140 -6.34 3.49 0.10
C ILE A 140 -5.77 4.90 0.17
N THR A 141 -4.78 5.22 -0.68
CA THR A 141 -4.15 6.55 -0.72
C THR A 141 -5.15 7.68 -0.97
N LYS A 142 -6.18 7.42 -1.78
CA LYS A 142 -7.24 8.41 -2.04
C LYS A 142 -8.13 8.70 -0.83
N ASN A 143 -8.14 7.84 0.20
CA ASN A 143 -8.85 8.10 1.44
C ASN A 143 -8.08 9.00 2.44
N ARG A 144 -6.89 9.48 2.08
CA ARG A 144 -6.07 10.40 2.88
C ARG A 144 -6.84 11.61 3.44
N TYR A 145 -7.78 12.19 2.70
CA TYR A 145 -8.55 13.36 3.13
C TYR A 145 -9.31 13.15 4.44
N ARG A 146 -9.66 11.89 4.78
CA ARG A 146 -10.34 11.53 6.03
C ARG A 146 -9.48 11.80 7.26
N PHE A 147 -8.16 11.80 7.08
CA PHE A 147 -7.15 11.86 8.14
C PHE A 147 -6.46 13.22 8.26
N SER A 148 -6.94 14.23 7.51
CA SER A 148 -6.52 15.61 7.68
C SER A 148 -6.74 16.11 9.12
N TYR A 149 -6.01 17.16 9.51
CA TYR A 149 -6.08 17.79 10.84
C TYR A 149 -5.58 16.89 11.98
N GLY A 150 -4.46 16.19 11.77
CA GLY A 150 -3.77 15.42 12.81
C GLY A 150 -4.43 14.09 13.20
N ARG A 151 -5.46 13.64 12.45
CA ARG A 151 -6.14 12.37 12.74
C ARG A 151 -5.32 11.20 12.23
N LYS A 152 -4.89 10.30 13.12
CA LYS A 152 -4.10 9.14 12.72
C LYS A 152 -4.97 8.02 12.14
N PRO A 153 -4.62 7.44 10.98
CA PRO A 153 -5.26 6.24 10.42
C PRO A 153 -4.85 4.97 11.16
N LYS A 154 -5.34 4.77 12.39
CA LYS A 154 -5.05 3.58 13.20
C LYS A 154 -6.33 2.83 13.59
N GLY A 155 -6.21 1.52 13.78
CA GLY A 155 -7.30 0.64 14.22
C GLY A 155 -8.52 0.70 13.32
N GLU A 156 -9.71 0.60 13.91
CA GLU A 156 -11.00 0.61 13.21
C GLU A 156 -11.17 1.81 12.27
N ARG A 157 -10.60 2.98 12.62
CA ARG A 157 -10.69 4.18 11.78
C ARG A 157 -10.09 3.98 10.39
N PHE A 158 -9.03 3.16 10.30
CA PHE A 158 -8.43 2.78 9.03
C PHE A 158 -9.16 1.58 8.42
N PHE A 159 -9.36 0.52 9.20
CA PHE A 159 -9.87 -0.75 8.68
C PHE A 159 -11.35 -0.73 8.26
N ASN A 160 -12.16 0.20 8.78
CA ASN A 160 -13.56 0.39 8.38
C ASN A 160 -13.72 1.32 7.16
N ILE A 161 -12.62 1.74 6.51
CA ILE A 161 -12.73 2.44 5.24
C ILE A 161 -13.27 1.47 4.21
N ASN A 162 -14.37 1.86 3.57
CA ASN A 162 -14.94 1.09 2.48
C ASN A 162 -14.16 1.31 1.18
N VAL A 163 -13.79 0.21 0.53
CA VAL A 163 -13.16 0.14 -0.78
C VAL A 163 -13.89 -0.88 -1.66
N PRO A 164 -13.77 -0.83 -3.00
CA PRO A 164 -14.38 -1.83 -3.87
C PRO A 164 -13.91 -3.25 -3.52
N LYS A 165 -14.86 -4.18 -3.33
CA LYS A 165 -14.57 -5.59 -3.02
C LYS A 165 -13.69 -6.27 -4.06
N TYR A 166 -13.87 -5.88 -5.31
CA TYR A 166 -13.03 -6.25 -6.43
C TYR A 166 -12.62 -5.00 -7.20
N PRO A 167 -11.40 -4.96 -7.75
CA PRO A 167 -11.04 -3.92 -8.70
C PRO A 167 -11.90 -4.02 -9.95
N PRO A 168 -12.10 -2.90 -10.65
CA PRO A 168 -12.73 -2.90 -11.97
C PRO A 168 -12.12 -3.90 -12.94
N ARG A 169 -12.95 -4.50 -13.81
CA ARG A 169 -12.51 -5.54 -14.78
C ARG A 169 -11.31 -5.14 -15.63
N TYR A 170 -11.20 -3.86 -15.99
CA TYR A 170 -10.10 -3.37 -16.82
C TYR A 170 -8.73 -3.43 -16.10
N VAL A 171 -8.69 -3.37 -14.76
CA VAL A 171 -7.43 -3.46 -13.99
C VAL A 171 -6.71 -4.78 -14.28
N ASN A 172 -7.46 -5.85 -14.44
CA ASN A 172 -6.91 -7.17 -14.76
C ASN A 172 -6.54 -7.32 -16.24
N ASN A 173 -7.21 -6.57 -17.13
CA ASN A 173 -7.00 -6.63 -18.58
C ASN A 173 -5.93 -5.64 -19.10
N CYS A 174 -5.49 -4.67 -18.29
CA CYS A 174 -4.45 -3.73 -18.66
C CYS A 174 -3.09 -4.43 -18.79
N ILE A 175 -2.52 -4.45 -19.99
CA ILE A 175 -1.15 -4.91 -20.25
C ILE A 175 -0.25 -3.66 -20.10
N PHE A 176 0.74 -3.73 -19.20
CA PHE A 176 1.78 -2.71 -19.05
C PHE A 176 3.00 -3.12 -19.86
#